data_AF-A0A959FYA9-F1
#
_entry.id   AF-A0A959FYA9-F1
#
_cell.length_a   1.000
_cell.length_b   1.000
_cell.length_c   1.000
_cell.angle_alpha   90.00
_cell.angle_beta   90.00
_cell.angle_gamma   90.00
#
_symmetry.space_group_name_H-M   'P 1'
#
loop_
_entity.id
_entity.type
_entity.pdbx_description
1 polymer ?
#
loop_
_entity_poly.entity_id
_entity_poly.type
_entity_poly.pdbx_seq_one_letter_code
_entity_poly.pdbx_strand_id
1 'polypeptide(L)'
;MLTGIAKFISLLFHPLLILTYILVLLLLSNPYLFGVNTIQEEIPLVLLMFFSTVLIPGIAVAMLKLLGLIKSLTMEERNERIGPYIITSIFYLWLFINFYHNSQVPTIFTSFVLGATIALFVVFFINIFAPISA
;
A
#
# COMPACT_ATOMS: atom_id res chain seq x y z
N MET A 1 6.14 -15.25 24.50
CA MET A 1 5.68 -16.09 23.37
C MET A 1 4.48 -15.46 22.65
N LEU A 2 3.43 -14.98 23.34
CA LEU A 2 2.28 -14.29 22.71
C LEU A 2 2.65 -13.04 21.87
N THR A 3 3.61 -12.22 22.32
CA THR A 3 3.98 -10.98 21.61
C THR A 3 4.60 -11.22 20.24
N GLY A 4 5.30 -12.36 20.05
CA GLY A 4 5.88 -12.72 18.75
C GLY A 4 4.81 -13.06 17.73
N ILE A 5 3.81 -13.83 18.15
CA ILE A 5 2.68 -14.23 17.31
C ILE A 5 1.85 -12.99 16.92
N ALA A 6 1.59 -12.09 17.87
CA ALA A 6 0.85 -10.85 17.60
C ALA A 6 1.56 -10.00 16.54
N LYS A 7 2.88 -9.78 16.67
CA LYS A 7 3.67 -9.02 15.69
C LYS A 7 3.67 -9.67 14.30
N PHE A 8 3.73 -11.00 14.25
CA PHE A 8 3.67 -11.73 12.98
C PHE A 8 2.31 -11.55 12.29
N ILE A 9 1.21 -11.71 13.02
CA ILE A 9 -0.14 -11.49 12.49
C ILE A 9 -0.30 -10.04 12.02
N SER A 10 0.14 -9.05 12.79
CA SER A 10 0.08 -7.65 12.39
C SER A 10 0.89 -7.36 11.12
N LEU A 11 2.04 -8.01 10.95
CA LEU A 11 2.85 -7.88 9.74
C LEU A 11 2.16 -8.52 8.53
N LEU A 12 1.58 -9.71 8.71
CA LEU A 12 0.90 -10.44 7.63
C LEU A 12 -0.37 -9.72 7.17
N PHE A 13 -1.13 -9.15 8.09
CA PHE A 13 -2.36 -8.41 7.77
C PHE A 13 -2.14 -6.90 7.71
N HIS A 14 -0.91 -6.47 7.42
CA HIS A 14 -0.60 -5.05 7.33
C HIS A 14 -1.34 -4.43 6.13
N PRO A 15 -2.04 -3.28 6.29
CA PRO A 15 -2.86 -2.69 5.21
C PRO A 15 -2.09 -2.42 3.90
N LEU A 16 -0.79 -2.11 4.00
CA LEU A 16 0.09 -1.90 2.84
C LEU A 16 0.21 -3.13 1.92
N LEU A 17 -0.06 -4.34 2.43
CA LEU A 17 -0.02 -5.58 1.65
C LEU A 17 -1.32 -5.87 0.89
N ILE A 18 -2.42 -5.15 1.18
CA ILE A 18 -3.75 -5.45 0.64
C ILE A 18 -3.75 -5.45 -0.89
N LEU A 19 -3.14 -4.45 -1.53
CA LEU A 19 -3.08 -4.40 -3.00
C LEU A 19 -2.28 -5.56 -3.60
N THR A 20 -1.18 -5.96 -2.95
CA THR A 20 -0.39 -7.12 -3.35
C THR A 20 -1.19 -8.41 -3.20
N TYR A 21 -1.99 -8.55 -2.14
CA TYR A 21 -2.87 -9.69 -1.97
C TYR A 21 -3.99 -9.74 -3.00
N ILE A 22 -4.63 -8.61 -3.31
CA ILE A 22 -5.65 -8.55 -4.35
C ILE A 22 -5.06 -8.95 -5.70
N LEU A 23 -3.86 -8.46 -6.05
CA LEU A 23 -3.16 -8.84 -7.26
C LEU A 23 -2.94 -10.35 -7.36
N VAL A 24 -2.36 -10.94 -6.32
CA VAL A 24 -2.09 -12.39 -6.27
C VAL A 24 -3.38 -13.19 -6.35
N LEU A 25 -4.44 -12.76 -5.64
CA LEU A 25 -5.75 -13.42 -5.71
C LEU A 25 -6.37 -13.34 -7.11
N LEU A 26 -6.25 -12.20 -7.81
CA LEU A 26 -6.73 -12.06 -9.19
C LEU A 26 -5.93 -12.95 -10.15
N LEU A 27 -4.61 -13.01 -10.00
CA LEU A 27 -3.75 -13.90 -10.81
C LEU A 27 -4.03 -15.39 -10.57
N LEU A 28 -4.33 -15.78 -9.33
CA LEU A 28 -4.69 -17.17 -8.99
C LEU A 28 -6.10 -17.55 -9.45
N SER A 29 -7.03 -16.60 -9.45
CA SER A 29 -8.43 -16.86 -9.83
C SER A 29 -8.68 -16.76 -11.33
N ASN A 30 -8.05 -15.78 -12.00
CA ASN A 30 -8.21 -15.57 -13.44
C ASN A 30 -6.95 -14.89 -14.05
N PRO A 31 -5.89 -15.66 -14.35
CA PRO A 31 -4.66 -15.11 -14.93
C PRO A 31 -4.87 -14.49 -16.32
N TYR A 32 -5.90 -14.92 -17.05
CA TYR A 32 -6.24 -14.40 -18.37
C TYR A 32 -6.62 -12.92 -18.36
N LEU A 33 -7.04 -12.37 -17.21
CA LEU A 33 -7.26 -10.92 -17.06
C LEU A 33 -5.99 -10.11 -17.32
N PHE A 34 -4.82 -10.70 -17.07
CA PHE A 34 -3.51 -10.08 -17.28
C PHE A 34 -2.86 -10.54 -18.60
N GLY A 35 -3.57 -11.32 -19.41
CA GLY A 35 -3.04 -11.83 -20.68
C GLY A 35 -2.03 -12.97 -20.54
N VAL A 36 -1.93 -13.60 -19.36
CA VAL A 36 -1.00 -14.69 -19.08
C VAL A 36 -1.72 -16.01 -18.78
N ASN A 37 -1.00 -17.13 -18.92
CA ASN A 37 -1.56 -18.46 -18.63
C ASN A 37 -1.19 -18.95 -17.23
N THR A 38 -0.08 -18.47 -16.69
CA THR A 38 0.45 -18.90 -15.40
C THR A 38 0.88 -17.71 -14.55
N ILE A 39 0.81 -17.84 -13.22
CA ILE A 39 1.21 -16.75 -12.30
C ILE A 39 2.71 -16.43 -12.39
N GLN A 40 3.52 -17.40 -12.82
CA GLN A 40 4.96 -17.26 -12.95
C GLN A 40 5.36 -16.17 -13.96
N GLU A 41 4.53 -15.95 -14.98
CA GLU A 41 4.75 -14.92 -16.00
C GLU A 41 4.64 -13.50 -15.42
N GLU A 42 3.86 -13.32 -14.34
CA GLU A 42 3.59 -12.02 -13.70
C GLU A 42 4.30 -11.85 -12.34
N ILE A 43 5.30 -12.69 -12.03
CA ILE A 43 6.19 -12.45 -10.88
C ILE A 43 6.78 -11.02 -10.88
N PRO A 44 7.23 -10.46 -12.01
CA PRO A 44 7.72 -9.08 -12.05
C PRO A 44 6.67 -8.06 -11.60
N LEU A 45 5.40 -8.21 -11.99
CA LEU A 45 4.31 -7.33 -11.59
C LEU A 45 3.99 -7.46 -10.10
N VAL A 46 4.01 -8.69 -9.56
CA VAL A 46 3.82 -8.94 -8.12
C VAL A 46 4.94 -8.29 -7.30
N LEU A 47 6.19 -8.42 -7.75
CA LEU A 47 7.33 -7.78 -7.11
C LEU A 47 7.24 -6.25 -7.20
N LEU A 48 6.95 -5.72 -8.38
CA LEU A 48 6.73 -4.29 -8.59
C LEU A 48 5.67 -3.77 -7.62
N MET A 49 4.57 -4.52 -7.45
CA MET A 49 3.50 -4.15 -6.54
C MET A 49 3.97 -4.13 -5.10
N PHE A 50 4.57 -5.23 -4.63
CA PHE A 50 5.09 -5.32 -3.27
C PHE A 50 6.09 -4.19 -2.95
N PHE A 51 7.02 -3.91 -3.86
CA PHE A 51 7.99 -2.85 -3.66
C PHE A 51 7.33 -1.45 -3.66
N SER A 52 6.38 -1.22 -4.55
CA SER A 52 5.70 0.08 -4.67
C SER A 52 4.75 0.37 -3.51
N THR A 53 4.09 -0.64 -2.95
CA THR A 53 3.08 -0.45 -1.90
C THR A 53 3.64 -0.59 -0.49
N VAL A 54 4.72 -1.35 -0.30
CA VAL A 54 5.32 -1.61 1.02
C VAL A 54 6.69 -0.99 1.15
N LEU A 55 7.63 -1.34 0.26
CA LEU A 55 9.03 -0.98 0.45
C LEU A 55 9.26 0.52 0.29
N ILE A 56 8.79 1.11 -0.81
CA ILE A 56 9.01 2.54 -1.10
C ILE A 56 8.38 3.42 -0.01
N PRO A 57 7.08 3.26 0.35
CA PRO A 57 6.50 4.06 1.42
C PRO A 57 7.14 3.75 2.78
N GLY A 58 7.50 2.50 3.05
CA GLY A 58 8.17 2.09 4.30
C GLY A 58 9.54 2.73 4.47
N ILE A 59 10.35 2.79 3.40
CA ILE A 59 11.64 3.50 3.40
C ILE A 59 11.41 4.98 3.63
N ALA A 60 10.43 5.59 2.94
CA ALA A 60 10.15 7.02 3.09
C ALA A 60 9.71 7.36 4.53
N VAL A 61 8.89 6.53 5.17
CA VAL A 61 8.52 6.68 6.59
C VAL A 61 9.74 6.50 7.50
N ALA A 62 10.61 5.52 7.22
CA ALA A 62 11.84 5.35 7.97
C ALA A 62 12.77 6.58 7.86
N MET A 63 12.84 7.20 6.68
CA MET A 63 13.58 8.45 6.47
C MET A 63 13.02 9.59 7.31
N LEU A 64 11.69 9.75 7.41
CA LEU A 64 11.08 10.75 8.29
C LEU A 64 11.55 10.58 9.75
N LYS A 65 11.68 9.34 10.21
CA LYS A 65 12.19 9.06 11.56
C LYS A 65 13.67 9.42 11.69
N LEU A 66 14.50 9.04 10.70
CA LEU A 66 15.94 9.33 10.71
C LEU A 66 16.22 10.84 10.68
N LEU A 67 15.38 11.62 10.02
CA LEU A 67 15.46 13.08 9.96
C LEU A 67 14.88 13.78 11.21
N GLY A 68 14.36 13.02 12.18
CA GLY A 68 13.76 13.57 13.39
C GLY A 68 12.38 14.21 13.19
N LEU A 69 11.72 13.96 12.05
CA LEU A 69 10.39 14.50 11.74
C LEU A 69 9.26 13.72 12.43
N ILE A 70 9.51 12.46 12.80
CA ILE A 70 8.62 11.63 13.63
C ILE A 70 9.44 10.98 14.76
N LYS A 71 8.87 10.88 15.96
CA LYS A 71 9.53 10.31 17.16
C LYS A 71 9.58 8.78 17.12
N SER A 72 8.53 8.14 16.59
CA SER A 72 8.39 6.68 16.57
C SER A 72 7.76 6.17 15.28
N LEU A 73 8.01 4.90 14.92
CA LEU A 73 7.36 4.26 13.77
C LEU A 73 5.89 3.90 14.03
N THR A 74 5.50 3.81 15.30
CA THR A 74 4.11 3.58 15.72
C THR A 74 3.27 4.85 15.69
N MET A 75 3.91 6.03 15.61
CA MET A 75 3.29 7.34 15.40
C MET A 75 2.16 7.62 16.40
N GLU A 76 2.47 7.62 17.69
CA GLU A 76 1.45 7.78 18.73
C GLU A 76 0.70 9.11 18.59
N GLU A 77 1.40 10.16 18.16
CA GLU A 77 0.78 11.46 17.91
C GLU A 77 0.21 11.56 16.49
N ARG A 78 -1.00 12.11 16.39
CA ARG A 78 -1.72 12.35 15.14
C ARG A 78 -0.92 13.17 14.12
N ASN A 79 -0.17 14.17 14.60
CA ASN A 79 0.64 15.05 13.76
C ASN A 79 1.78 14.30 13.07
N GLU A 80 2.29 13.23 13.69
CA GLU A 80 3.36 12.40 13.12
C GLU A 80 2.88 11.57 11.92
N ARG A 81 1.56 11.36 11.81
CA ARG A 81 0.94 10.55 10.74
C ARG A 81 0.70 11.34 9.46
N ILE A 82 0.73 12.67 9.53
CA ILE A 82 0.48 13.57 8.39
C ILE A 82 1.50 13.31 7.28
N GLY A 83 2.79 13.31 7.60
CA GLY A 83 3.86 13.04 6.63
C GLY A 83 3.73 11.67 5.95
N PRO A 84 3.65 10.57 6.73
CA PRO A 84 3.38 9.22 6.22
C PRO A 84 2.15 9.12 5.32
N TYR A 85 1.03 9.74 5.69
CA TYR A 85 -0.18 9.74 4.87
C TYR A 85 -0.01 10.49 3.55
N ILE A 86 0.65 11.65 3.54
CA ILE A 86 0.93 12.40 2.31
C ILE A 86 1.80 11.56 1.38
N ILE A 87 2.90 11.02 1.90
CA ILE A 87 3.87 10.22 1.14
C ILE A 87 3.18 8.99 0.53
N THR A 88 2.48 8.20 1.35
CA THR A 88 1.77 6.99 0.89
C THR A 88 0.70 7.33 -0.15
N SER A 89 -0.09 8.39 0.07
CA SER A 89 -1.15 8.82 -0.86
C SER A 89 -0.58 9.27 -2.21
N ILE A 90 0.53 10.01 -2.22
CA ILE A 90 1.19 10.44 -3.47
C ILE A 90 1.73 9.23 -4.23
N PHE A 91 2.36 8.27 -3.55
CA PHE A 91 2.85 7.06 -4.22
C PHE A 91 1.71 6.19 -4.77
N TYR A 92 0.60 6.05 -4.03
CA TYR A 92 -0.56 5.32 -4.50
C TYR A 92 -1.26 6.02 -5.67
N LEU A 93 -1.30 7.35 -5.67
CA LEU A 93 -1.80 8.13 -6.81
C LEU A 93 -0.92 7.94 -8.04
N TRP A 94 0.41 8.03 -7.87
CA TRP A 94 1.36 7.76 -8.96
C TRP A 94 1.19 6.35 -9.52
N LEU A 95 1.04 5.35 -8.64
CA LEU A 95 0.83 3.96 -9.02
C LEU A 95 -0.47 3.79 -9.82
N PHE A 96 -1.56 4.40 -9.37
CA PHE A 96 -2.83 4.41 -10.10
C PHE A 96 -2.65 5.02 -11.50
N ILE A 97 -2.00 6.17 -11.62
CA ILE A 97 -1.77 6.83 -12.91
C ILE A 97 -0.94 5.93 -13.83
N ASN A 98 0.10 5.27 -13.31
CA ASN A 98 0.92 4.36 -14.08
C ASN A 98 0.10 3.18 -14.64
N PHE A 99 -0.76 2.58 -13.81
CA PHE A 99 -1.60 1.45 -14.22
C PHE A 99 -2.78 1.85 -15.10
N TYR A 100 -3.31 3.05 -14.92
CA TYR A 100 -4.38 3.57 -15.78
C TYR A 100 -3.93 3.72 -17.24
N HIS A 101 -2.66 4.07 -17.46
CA HIS A 101 -2.09 4.19 -18.80
C HIS A 101 -1.43 2.89 -19.31
N ASN A 102 -1.43 1.82 -18.52
CA ASN A 102 -0.83 0.54 -18.88
C ASN A 102 -1.91 -0.45 -19.32
N SER A 103 -1.96 -0.78 -20.62
CA SER A 103 -2.92 -1.72 -21.18
C SER A 103 -2.71 -3.18 -20.75
N GLN A 104 -1.55 -3.53 -20.20
CA GLN A 104 -1.27 -4.87 -19.67
C GLN A 104 -1.93 -5.08 -18.30
N VAL A 105 -2.27 -4.00 -17.59
CA VAL A 105 -2.92 -4.09 -16.28
C VAL A 105 -4.44 -4.02 -16.47
N PRO A 106 -5.21 -5.03 -16.03
CA PRO A 106 -6.64 -5.04 -16.23
C PRO A 106 -7.32 -3.92 -15.43
N THR A 107 -8.36 -3.33 -16.03
CA THR A 107 -9.14 -2.24 -15.42
C THR A 107 -9.69 -2.59 -14.04
N ILE A 108 -10.03 -3.86 -13.80
CA ILE A 108 -10.51 -4.32 -12.49
C ILE A 108 -9.46 -4.10 -11.39
N PHE A 109 -8.19 -4.41 -11.67
CA PHE A 109 -7.12 -4.22 -10.70
C PHE A 109 -6.79 -2.74 -10.53
N THR A 110 -6.73 -1.98 -11.63
CA THR A 110 -6.58 -0.52 -11.60
C THR A 110 -7.68 0.16 -10.77
N SER A 111 -8.91 -0.36 -10.79
CA SER A 111 -10.02 0.13 -9.96
C SER A 111 -9.80 -0.11 -8.46
N PHE A 112 -9.22 -1.26 -8.08
CA PHE A 112 -8.84 -1.52 -6.67
C PHE A 112 -7.75 -0.56 -6.19
N VAL A 113 -6.74 -0.30 -7.03
CA VAL A 113 -5.68 0.68 -6.72
C VAL A 113 -6.29 2.07 -6.52
N LEU A 114 -7.21 2.49 -7.41
CA LEU A 114 -7.94 3.75 -7.25
C LEU A 114 -8.72 3.82 -5.95
N GLY A 115 -9.46 2.76 -5.61
CA GLY A 115 -10.21 2.67 -4.36
C GLY A 115 -9.31 2.82 -3.12
N ALA A 116 -8.15 2.16 -3.12
CA ALA A 116 -7.16 2.29 -2.05
C ALA A 116 -6.58 3.71 -1.97
N THR A 117 -6.28 4.33 -3.12
CA THR A 117 -5.81 5.72 -3.19
C THR A 117 -6.84 6.68 -2.58
N ILE A 118 -8.11 6.57 -2.99
CA ILE A 118 -9.20 7.39 -2.45
C ILE A 118 -9.34 7.18 -0.93
N ALA A 119 -9.31 5.92 -0.48
CA ALA A 119 -9.39 5.60 0.95
C ALA A 119 -8.25 6.24 1.75
N LEU A 120 -7.01 6.22 1.24
CA LEU A 120 -5.87 6.89 1.87
C LEU A 120 -6.05 8.40 1.97
N PHE A 121 -6.51 9.07 0.90
CA PHE A 121 -6.81 10.49 0.94
C PHE A 121 -7.93 10.81 1.93
N VAL A 122 -8.99 10.01 1.97
CA VAL A 122 -10.09 10.17 2.94
C VAL A 122 -9.55 10.05 4.37
N VAL A 123 -8.77 9.01 4.67
CA VAL A 123 -8.13 8.83 5.98
C VAL A 123 -7.22 10.00 6.32
N PHE A 124 -6.44 10.49 5.36
CA PHE A 124 -5.59 11.67 5.52
C PHE A 124 -6.39 12.92 5.91
N PHE A 125 -7.46 13.25 5.17
CA PHE A 125 -8.30 14.41 5.48
C PHE A 125 -9.00 14.25 6.83
N ILE A 126 -9.54 13.07 7.12
CA ILE A 126 -10.13 12.80 8.43
C ILE A 126 -9.07 12.97 9.53
N ASN A 127 -7.83 12.50 9.32
CA ASN A 127 -6.72 12.72 10.24
C ASN A 127 -6.30 14.20 10.36
N ILE A 128 -6.76 15.12 9.52
CA ILE A 128 -6.57 16.58 9.71
C ILE A 128 -7.71 17.20 10.51
N PHE A 129 -8.96 16.77 10.30
CA PHE A 129 -10.13 17.38 10.96
C PHE A 129 -10.60 16.69 12.26
N ALA A 130 -10.55 15.36 12.35
CA ALA A 130 -10.98 14.59 13.52
C ALA A 130 -9.81 13.95 14.29
N PRO A 131 -9.76 14.02 15.64
CA PRO A 131 -8.77 13.32 16.45
C PRO A 131 -9.08 11.82 16.47
N ILE A 132 -8.64 11.11 15.44
CA ILE A 132 -8.78 9.65 15.37
C ILE A 132 -7.43 9.03 15.66
N SER A 133 -7.39 8.14 16.65
CA SER A 133 -6.34 7.14 16.80
C SER A 133 -6.63 6.01 15.81
N ALA A 134 -6.18 6.18 14.56
CA ALA A 134 -6.29 5.18 13.49
C ALA A 134 -5.21 4.09 13.57
#